data_AF-A0A2T6AZB1-F1
#
_entry.id   AF-A0A2T6AZB1-F1
#
_cell.length_a   1.000
_cell.length_b   1.000
_cell.length_c   1.000
_cell.angle_alpha   90.00
_cell.angle_beta   90.00
_cell.angle_gamma   90.00
#
_symmetry.space_group_name_H-M   'P 1'
#
loop_
_entity.id
_entity.type
_entity.pdbx_description
1 polymer ?
#
loop_
_entity_poly.entity_id
_entity_poly.type
_entity_poly.pdbx_seq_one_letter_code
_entity_poly.pdbx_strand_id
1 'polypeptide(L)'
;MLGTFSAPEQRIHVERIGGRLRVISPEGKLVGPPFESRRAAVEAARAMQAEADRHAKRGPRPCMCCGRNFDSEGIHNRLCAHCRNRGDAASLSIPTNSIAKIRRAAS
;
A
#
# COMPACT_ATOMS: atom_id res chain seq x y z
N MET A 1 10.97 2.98 -28.09
CA MET A 1 11.87 2.54 -27.00
C MET A 1 11.06 1.63 -26.08
N LEU A 2 11.43 0.35 -26.05
CA LEU A 2 10.72 -0.70 -25.30
C LEU A 2 10.93 -0.48 -23.80
N GLY A 3 9.88 -0.04 -23.09
CA GLY A 3 9.86 -0.06 -21.63
C GLY A 3 9.69 -1.49 -21.17
N THR A 4 10.77 -2.11 -20.71
CA THR A 4 10.75 -3.44 -20.08
C THR A 4 10.02 -3.37 -18.75
N PHE A 5 8.70 -3.50 -18.77
CA PHE A 5 7.89 -3.75 -17.58
C PHE A 5 8.00 -5.22 -17.21
N SER A 6 9.14 -5.60 -16.66
CA SER A 6 9.25 -6.83 -15.90
C SER A 6 10.02 -6.48 -14.65
N ALA A 7 9.34 -5.88 -13.67
CA ALA A 7 9.78 -6.06 -12.30
C ALA A 7 9.51 -7.54 -12.02
N PRO A 8 10.54 -8.40 -11.90
CA PRO A 8 10.30 -9.74 -11.39
C PRO A 8 9.62 -9.54 -10.03
N GLU A 9 8.67 -10.40 -9.66
CA GLU A 9 8.24 -10.51 -8.27
C GLU A 9 9.46 -10.95 -7.45
N GLN A 10 10.28 -9.96 -7.14
CA GLN A 10 11.55 -10.09 -6.47
C GLN A 10 11.16 -10.23 -4.99
N ARG A 11 10.82 -11.46 -4.60
CA ARG A 11 10.34 -11.81 -3.26
C ARG A 11 11.46 -12.38 -2.40
N ILE A 12 11.45 -11.96 -1.14
CA ILE A 12 12.34 -12.52 -0.12
C ILE A 12 11.93 -13.97 0.13
N HIS A 13 12.90 -14.89 0.12
CA HIS A 13 12.66 -16.32 0.31
C HIS A 13 13.69 -16.96 1.24
N VAL A 14 13.42 -18.20 1.66
CA VAL A 14 14.27 -18.96 2.58
C VAL A 14 14.92 -20.10 1.84
N GLU A 15 16.23 -20.23 1.97
CA GLU A 15 17.00 -21.33 1.39
C GLU A 15 17.87 -22.02 2.46
N ARG A 16 18.21 -23.30 2.24
CA ARG A 16 19.18 -24.03 3.05
C ARG A 16 20.56 -23.92 2.41
N ILE A 17 21.48 -23.26 3.10
CA ILE A 17 22.87 -23.09 2.66
C ILE A 17 23.80 -23.60 3.76
N GLY A 18 24.63 -24.59 3.46
CA GLY A 18 25.58 -25.18 4.42
C GLY A 18 24.89 -25.81 5.64
N GLY A 19 23.73 -26.44 5.45
CA GLY A 19 22.97 -27.08 6.52
C GLY A 19 22.18 -26.12 7.43
N ARG A 20 22.28 -24.80 7.23
CA ARG A 20 21.54 -23.79 7.98
C ARG A 20 20.49 -23.10 7.11
N LEU A 21 19.44 -22.59 7.73
CA LEU A 21 18.40 -21.84 7.03
C LEU A 21 18.81 -20.37 6.94
N ARG A 22 18.70 -19.77 5.77
CA ARG A 22 19.03 -18.37 5.54
C ARG A 22 17.93 -17.69 4.73
N VAL A 23 17.74 -16.39 4.99
CA VAL A 23 16.82 -15.53 4.26
C VAL A 23 17.59 -14.82 3.15
N ILE A 24 17.06 -14.87 1.94
CA ILE A 24 17.68 -14.32 0.73
C ILE A 24 16.80 -13.18 0.22
N SER A 25 17.42 -12.02 0.03
CA SER A 25 16.81 -10.85 -0.56
C SER A 25 16.49 -11.07 -2.04
N PRO A 26 15.67 -10.22 -2.64
CA PRO A 26 15.35 -10.36 -4.05
C PRO A 26 16.54 -10.17 -4.99
N GLU A 27 17.54 -9.41 -4.55
CA GLU A 27 18.81 -9.21 -5.23
C GLU A 27 19.79 -10.38 -5.04
N GLY A 28 19.34 -11.47 -4.41
CA GLY A 28 20.15 -12.66 -4.13
C GLY A 28 21.11 -12.51 -2.95
N LYS A 29 20.98 -11.45 -2.13
CA LYS A 29 21.87 -11.22 -0.99
C LYS A 29 21.36 -11.92 0.27
N LEU A 30 22.27 -12.41 1.08
CA LEU A 30 21.93 -12.97 2.40
C LEU A 30 21.56 -11.85 3.36
N VAL A 31 20.37 -11.93 3.97
CA VAL A 31 19.88 -10.91 4.90
C VAL A 31 19.78 -11.52 6.29
N GLY A 32 20.63 -11.03 7.20
CA GLY A 32 20.62 -11.42 8.61
C GLY A 32 21.36 -12.74 8.92
N PRO A 33 21.31 -13.16 10.20
CA PRO A 33 21.99 -14.37 10.66
C PRO A 33 21.31 -15.66 10.17
N PRO A 34 22.01 -16.80 10.20
CA PRO A 34 21.38 -18.10 9.96
C PRO A 34 20.38 -18.45 11.06
N PHE A 35 19.29 -19.09 10.67
CA PHE A 35 18.23 -19.54 11.56
C PHE A 35 18.33 -21.04 11.84
N GLU A 36 18.00 -21.44 13.07
CA GLU A 36 18.02 -22.83 13.52
C GLU A 36 16.74 -23.59 13.11
N SER A 37 15.61 -22.88 12.97
CA SER A 37 14.33 -23.49 12.62
C SER A 37 13.72 -22.89 11.35
N ARG A 38 13.02 -23.73 10.57
CA ARG A 38 12.34 -23.31 9.34
C ARG A 38 11.28 -22.25 9.64
N ARG A 39 10.59 -22.40 10.77
CA ARG A 39 9.57 -21.45 11.21
C ARG A 39 10.16 -20.05 11.43
N ALA A 40 11.25 -19.94 12.19
CA ALA A 40 11.90 -18.66 12.46
C ALA A 40 12.39 -17.98 11.16
N ALA A 41 12.98 -18.75 10.24
CA ALA A 41 13.43 -18.23 8.95
C ALA A 41 12.26 -17.70 8.09
N VAL A 42 11.14 -18.41 8.07
CA VAL A 42 9.94 -18.01 7.31
C VAL A 42 9.27 -16.78 7.93
N GLU A 43 9.18 -16.71 9.25
CA GLU A 43 8.65 -15.54 9.95
C GLU A 43 9.51 -14.29 9.68
N ALA A 44 10.84 -14.43 9.73
CA ALA A 44 11.77 -13.36 9.37
C ALA A 44 11.61 -12.91 7.91
N ALA A 45 11.57 -13.85 6.96
CA ALA A 45 11.35 -13.53 5.54
C ALA A 45 10.02 -12.79 5.32
N ARG A 46 8.94 -13.20 6.00
CA ARG A 46 7.63 -12.52 5.94
C ARG A 46 7.69 -11.10 6.50
N ALA A 47 8.34 -10.90 7.65
CA ALA A 47 8.49 -9.59 8.25
C ALA A 47 9.28 -8.64 7.33
N MET A 48 10.38 -9.12 6.75
CA MET A 48 11.18 -8.34 5.80
C MET A 48 10.40 -8.02 4.53
N GLN A 49 9.63 -8.97 3.99
CA GLN A 49 8.80 -8.72 2.80
C GLN A 49 7.71 -7.69 3.10
N ALA A 50 7.06 -7.78 4.27
CA ALA A 50 6.05 -6.81 4.68
C ALA A 50 6.65 -5.40 4.79
N GLU A 51 7.88 -5.26 5.28
CA GLU A 51 8.56 -3.97 5.34
C GLU A 51 8.88 -3.41 3.95
N ALA A 52 9.44 -4.25 3.08
CA ALA A 52 9.71 -3.88 1.69
C ALA A 52 8.41 -3.45 0.96
N ASP A 53 7.32 -4.19 1.15
CA ASP A 53 6.01 -3.87 0.60
C ASP A 53 5.45 -2.55 1.16
N ARG A 54 5.65 -2.28 2.46
CA ARG A 54 5.25 -1.01 3.07
C ARG A 54 6.01 0.15 2.43
N HIS A 55 7.31 0.04 2.25
CA HIS A 55 8.12 1.06 1.59
C HIS A 55 7.73 1.25 0.12
N ALA A 56 7.45 0.18 -0.63
CA ALA A 56 7.09 0.29 -2.04
C ALA A 56 5.70 0.90 -2.27
N LYS A 57 4.72 0.59 -1.40
CA LYS A 57 3.33 1.07 -1.53
C LYS A 57 3.15 2.52 -1.02
N ARG A 58 4.05 3.00 -0.17
CA ARG A 58 3.98 4.30 0.51
C ARG A 58 4.96 5.28 -0.11
N GLY A 59 4.52 6.52 -0.26
CA GLY A 59 5.38 7.59 -0.76
C GLY A 59 4.61 8.89 -1.02
N PRO A 60 5.35 9.98 -1.26
CA PRO A 60 4.77 11.27 -1.57
C PRO A 60 3.98 11.17 -2.86
N ARG A 61 2.68 11.45 -2.78
CA ARG A 61 1.81 11.57 -3.95
C ARG A 61 1.08 12.91 -3.93
N PRO A 62 0.80 13.50 -5.11
CA PRO A 62 0.05 14.75 -5.17
C PRO A 62 -1.40 14.50 -4.72
N CYS A 63 -1.89 15.33 -3.82
CA CYS A 63 -3.30 15.35 -3.42
C CYS A 63 -4.18 15.61 -4.65
N MET A 64 -5.21 14.79 -4.87
CA MET A 64 -6.13 14.99 -6.01
C MET A 64 -6.99 16.26 -5.89
N CYS A 65 -7.08 16.85 -4.70
CA CYS A 65 -7.84 18.08 -4.47
C CYS A 65 -6.98 19.34 -4.59
N CYS A 66 -5.78 19.36 -4.01
CA CYS A 66 -4.96 20.57 -3.92
C CYS A 66 -3.56 20.45 -4.53
N GLY A 67 -3.20 19.30 -5.10
CA GLY A 67 -1.89 19.05 -5.72
C GLY A 67 -0.72 18.92 -4.74
N ARG A 68 -0.88 19.24 -3.46
CA ARG A 68 0.20 19.15 -2.46
C ARG A 68 0.65 17.70 -2.28
N ASN A 69 1.97 17.49 -2.31
CA ASN A 69 2.56 16.17 -2.01
C ASN A 69 2.31 15.82 -0.54
N PHE A 70 1.86 14.60 -0.29
CA PHE A 70 1.66 14.06 1.05
C PHE A 70 2.05 12.59 1.10
N ASP A 71 2.49 12.14 2.27
CA ASP A 71 2.79 10.72 2.49
C ASP A 71 1.50 9.92 2.53
N SER A 72 1.33 9.08 1.53
CA SER A 72 0.13 8.27 1.42
C SER A 72 0.36 6.86 1.94
N GLU A 73 -0.52 6.48 2.86
CA GLU A 73 -0.48 5.21 3.59
C GLU A 73 -0.91 3.99 2.75
N GLY A 74 -1.42 4.21 1.53
CA GLY A 74 -1.83 3.13 0.63
C GLY A 74 -2.57 3.60 -0.62
N ILE A 75 -3.00 2.66 -1.46
CA ILE A 75 -3.64 2.92 -2.76
C ILE A 75 -4.97 3.69 -2.66
N HIS A 76 -5.65 3.60 -1.51
CA HIS A 76 -6.91 4.28 -1.24
C HIS A 76 -6.73 5.70 -0.69
N ASN A 77 -5.52 6.05 -0.23
CA ASN A 77 -5.25 7.34 0.37
C ASN A 77 -4.80 8.34 -0.71
N ARG A 78 -5.79 9.02 -1.33
CA ARG A 78 -5.61 9.95 -2.47
C ARG A 78 -5.66 11.45 -2.11
N LEU A 79 -6.01 11.77 -0.86
CA LEU A 79 -6.15 13.14 -0.36
C LEU A 79 -5.21 13.38 0.81
N CYS A 80 -4.61 14.57 0.87
CA CYS A 80 -3.86 14.97 2.06
C CYS A 80 -4.79 15.11 3.26
N ALA A 81 -4.23 15.02 4.48
CA ALA A 81 -5.01 15.08 5.73
C ALA A 81 -5.95 16.30 5.80
N HIS A 82 -5.50 17.46 5.34
CA HIS A 82 -6.32 18.69 5.28
C HIS A 82 -7.54 18.54 4.36
N CYS A 83 -7.34 18.08 3.12
CA CYS A 83 -8.44 17.92 2.16
C CYS A 83 -9.39 16.79 2.53
N ARG A 84 -8.89 15.73 3.17
CA ARG A 84 -9.71 14.63 3.68
C ARG A 84 -10.70 15.14 4.74
N ASN A 85 -10.19 15.83 5.76
CA ASN A 85 -11.04 16.36 6.84
C ASN A 85 -12.10 17.37 6.36
N ARG A 86 -11.84 18.09 5.25
CA ARG A 86 -12.82 18.98 4.62
C ARG A 86 -13.98 18.23 3.95
N GLY A 87 -13.70 17.09 3.33
CA GLY A 87 -14.72 16.27 2.66
C GLY A 87 -15.65 15.58 3.66
N ASP A 88 -15.09 15.06 4.75
CA ASP A 88 -15.86 14.35 5.79
C ASP A 88 -16.88 15.27 6.48
N ALA A 89 -16.52 16.55 6.70
CA ALA A 89 -17.39 17.54 7.33
C ALA A 89 -18.72 17.79 6.57
N ALA A 90 -18.76 17.56 5.25
CA ALA A 90 -19.96 17.75 4.44
C ALA A 90 -20.88 16.51 4.42
N SER A 91 -20.40 15.35 4.87
CA SER A 91 -21.18 14.09 4.85
C SER A 91 -22.18 13.96 6.01
N LEU A 92 -21.96 14.70 7.11
CA LEU A 92 -22.85 14.73 8.28
C LEU A 92 -24.05 15.68 8.10
N SER A 93 -24.03 16.53 7.08
CA SER A 93 -25.18 17.34 6.68
C SER A 93 -25.89 16.65 5.52
N ILE A 94 -26.79 15.70 5.80
CA ILE A 94 -27.88 15.43 4.86
C ILE A 94 -28.75 16.69 4.92
N PRO A 95 -28.80 17.54 3.87
CA PRO A 95 -29.72 18.66 3.89
C PRO A 95 -31.14 18.08 3.91
N THR A 96 -31.87 18.29 5.00
CA THR A 96 -33.29 17.93 5.18
C THR A 96 -34.23 18.70 4.25
N ASN A 97 -33.69 19.38 3.24
CA ASN A 97 -34.45 20.22 2.31
C ASN A 97 -34.68 19.51 0.96
N SER A 98 -35.07 18.25 1.01
CA SER A 98 -35.68 17.56 -0.14
C SER A 98 -37.20 17.66 -0.08
N ILE A 99 -37.75 18.87 -0.05
CA ILE A 99 -39.06 19.14 -0.68
C ILE A 99 -38.77 19.30 -2.17
N ALA A 100 -38.34 18.21 -2.81
CA ALA A 100 -38.26 18.15 -4.25
C ALA A 100 -39.69 18.06 -4.78
N LYS A 101 -40.13 19.12 -5.45
CA LYS A 101 -41.42 19.22 -6.14
C LYS A 101 -41.46 18.15 -7.24
N ILE A 102 -41.97 16.96 -6.93
CA ILE A 102 -42.16 15.87 -7.89
C ILE A 102 -43.18 16.35 -8.93
N ARG A 103 -42.73 16.65 -10.15
CA ARG A 103 -43.62 16.85 -11.30
C ARG A 103 -43.83 15.47 -11.94
N ARG A 104 -45.03 14.90 -11.82
CA ARG A 104 -45.40 13.72 -12.59
C ARG A 104 -45.60 14.14 -14.05
N ALA A 105 -44.99 13.40 -14.98
CA ALA A 105 -45.36 13.46 -16.39
C ALA A 105 -46.68 12.70 -16.58
N ALA A 106 -47.62 13.30 -17.30
CA ALA A 106 -48.86 12.65 -17.72
C ALA A 106 -48.59 11.77 -18.95
N SER A 107 -49.16 10.56 -18.93
CA SER A 107 -49.21 9.64 -20.08
C SER A 107 -50.32 10.01 -21.05
#